data_AF-A0A7W6D2B0-F1
#
_entry.id   AF-A0A7W6D2B0-F1
#
_cell.length_a   1.000
_cell.length_b   1.000
_cell.length_c   1.000
_cell.angle_alpha   90.00
_cell.angle_beta   90.00
_cell.angle_gamma   90.00
#
_symmetry.space_group_name_H-M   'P 1'
#
loop_
_entity.id
_entity.type
_entity.pdbx_description
1 polymer ?
#
loop_
_entity_poly.entity_id
_entity_poly.type
_entity_poly.pdbx_seq_one_letter_code
_entity_poly.pdbx_strand_id
1 'polypeptide(L)'
;MSSDTKLRMLPGDLEESAMRPEQDGRRVVAELGRGRSPGLDSALRAAAERGLAATTRATGDYDRRLALPRLIGLDPRELAEDGPALRRRIVTRLAQALRAERRRGRAGHWTYDLNRHIALLQALQAEQDGRRPAAGR
;
A
#
# COMPACT_ATOMS: atom_id res chain seq x y z
N MET A 1 66.46 -53.36 -0.73
CA MET A 1 65.53 -53.78 0.34
C MET A 1 64.78 -52.52 0.76
N SER A 2 63.59 -52.30 0.18
CA SER A 2 62.29 -52.41 0.89
C SER A 2 62.14 -51.39 2.02
N SER A 3 61.14 -50.52 2.10
CA SER A 3 59.96 -50.17 1.30
C SER A 3 59.57 -48.76 1.78
N ASP A 4 59.29 -47.81 0.90
CA ASP A 4 57.92 -47.37 0.57
C ASP A 4 57.02 -47.13 1.79
N THR A 5 56.69 -45.86 2.07
CA THR A 5 55.32 -45.39 2.35
C THR A 5 55.32 -43.86 2.39
N LYS A 6 54.77 -43.31 1.30
CA LYS A 6 54.50 -41.90 1.04
C LYS A 6 53.28 -41.45 1.86
N LEU A 7 53.46 -40.82 3.01
CA LEU A 7 52.34 -40.16 3.70
C LEU A 7 52.10 -38.77 3.11
N ARG A 8 51.25 -38.78 2.09
CA ARG A 8 50.64 -37.62 1.44
C ARG A 8 49.81 -36.86 2.48
N MET A 9 50.27 -35.66 2.87
CA MET A 9 49.41 -34.68 3.54
C MET A 9 48.21 -34.38 2.64
N LEU A 10 47.02 -34.78 3.10
CA LEU A 10 45.73 -34.36 2.53
C LEU A 10 45.23 -33.16 3.35
N PRO A 11 44.79 -32.05 2.73
CA PRO A 11 44.14 -30.97 3.46
C PRO A 11 42.72 -31.43 3.78
N GLY A 12 42.56 -32.09 4.92
CA GLY A 12 41.33 -32.81 5.27
C GLY A 12 40.59 -32.33 6.52
N ASP A 13 41.14 -31.39 7.30
CA ASP A 13 40.57 -31.08 8.63
C ASP A 13 40.30 -29.59 8.85
N LEU A 14 39.86 -28.90 7.80
CA LEU A 14 39.06 -27.68 7.96
C LEU A 14 37.64 -27.99 7.48
N GLU A 15 36.94 -28.89 8.18
CA GLU A 15 35.47 -28.86 8.15
C GLU A 15 35.01 -27.62 8.91
N GLU A 16 35.14 -26.51 8.18
CA GLU A 16 34.39 -25.28 8.30
C GLU A 16 32.93 -25.66 8.60
N SER A 17 32.56 -25.47 9.87
CA SER A 17 31.20 -25.45 10.35
C SER A 17 30.45 -24.32 9.61
N ALA A 18 30.08 -24.60 8.36
CA ALA A 18 29.30 -23.73 7.52
C ALA A 18 27.86 -23.77 8.03
N MET A 19 27.63 -22.99 9.08
CA MET A 19 26.33 -22.48 9.49
C MET A 19 25.59 -22.04 8.22
N ARG A 20 24.57 -22.79 7.79
CA ARG A 20 23.74 -22.47 6.62
C ARG A 20 22.60 -21.54 7.08
N PRO A 21 22.69 -20.21 6.90
CA PRO A 21 21.69 -19.26 7.42
C PRO A 21 20.31 -19.38 6.74
N GLU A 22 20.19 -20.10 5.63
CA GLU A 22 18.93 -20.25 4.90
C GLU A 22 17.97 -21.29 5.50
N GLN A 23 18.47 -22.24 6.30
CA GLN A 23 17.64 -23.34 6.83
C GLN A 23 16.88 -22.96 8.11
N ASP A 24 17.23 -21.83 8.72
CA ASP A 24 16.66 -21.41 10.02
C ASP A 24 15.37 -20.57 9.84
N GLY A 25 15.29 -19.73 8.80
CA GLY A 25 14.13 -18.85 8.60
C GLY A 25 12.80 -19.59 8.39
N ARG A 26 12.79 -20.67 7.61
CA ARG A 26 11.58 -21.49 7.40
C ARG A 26 11.15 -22.24 8.66
N ARG A 27 12.12 -22.66 9.48
CA ARG A 27 11.85 -23.37 10.73
C ARG A 27 11.31 -22.43 11.81
N VAL A 28 11.89 -21.24 11.95
CA VAL A 28 11.39 -20.19 12.85
C VAL A 28 9.96 -19.78 12.48
N VAL A 29 9.65 -19.60 11.18
CA VAL A 29 8.28 -19.30 10.72
C VAL A 29 7.32 -20.48 11.00
N ALA A 30 7.78 -21.72 10.84
CA ALA A 30 6.98 -22.91 11.13
C ALA A 30 6.75 -23.15 12.63
N GLU A 31 7.71 -22.83 13.50
CA GLU A 31 7.58 -22.96 14.96
C GLU A 31 6.73 -21.84 15.57
N LEU A 32 6.81 -20.59 15.06
CA LEU A 32 5.95 -19.47 15.49
C LEU A 32 4.50 -19.56 14.99
N GLY A 33 4.21 -20.45 14.03
CA GLY A 33 2.86 -20.66 13.48
C GLY A 33 2.00 -21.67 14.23
N ARG A 34 2.59 -22.54 15.06
CA ARG A 34 1.89 -23.70 15.66
C ARG A 34 1.06 -23.42 16.91
N GLY A 35 1.13 -22.21 17.47
CA GLY A 35 0.45 -21.83 18.72
C GLY A 35 -0.66 -20.78 18.59
N ARG A 36 -1.01 -20.33 17.38
CA ARG A 36 -2.07 -19.33 17.20
C ARG A 36 -3.44 -19.99 17.22
N SER A 37 -4.22 -19.70 18.27
CA SER A 37 -5.60 -20.16 18.38
C SER A 37 -6.43 -19.52 17.26
N PRO A 38 -7.32 -20.25 16.56
CA PRO A 38 -8.14 -19.69 15.46
C PRO A 38 -8.94 -18.44 15.85
N GLY A 39 -9.29 -18.31 17.14
CA GLY A 39 -9.93 -17.12 17.69
C GLY A 39 -9.02 -15.89 17.77
N LEU A 40 -7.70 -16.06 17.92
CA LEU A 40 -6.73 -14.97 17.85
C LEU A 40 -6.59 -14.47 16.41
N ASP A 41 -6.62 -15.37 15.42
CA ASP A 41 -6.54 -14.97 14.00
C ASP A 41 -7.79 -14.22 13.56
N SER A 42 -8.99 -14.63 14.00
CA SER A 42 -10.23 -13.92 13.70
C SER A 42 -10.33 -12.58 14.46
N ALA A 43 -9.93 -12.53 15.73
CA ALA A 43 -9.91 -11.29 16.51
C ALA A 43 -8.88 -10.30 15.97
N LEU A 44 -7.68 -10.76 15.60
CA LEU A 44 -6.63 -9.94 14.99
C LEU A 44 -7.06 -9.43 13.61
N ARG A 45 -7.71 -10.27 12.79
CA ARG A 45 -8.28 -9.86 11.52
C ARG A 45 -9.38 -8.81 11.70
N ALA A 46 -10.31 -9.02 12.63
CA ALA A 46 -11.35 -8.05 12.93
C ALA A 46 -10.78 -6.73 13.48
N ALA A 47 -9.72 -6.78 14.28
CA ALA A 47 -9.00 -5.60 14.75
C ALA A 47 -8.28 -4.87 13.61
N ALA A 48 -7.64 -5.60 12.69
CA ALA A 48 -7.02 -5.04 11.50
C ALA A 48 -8.06 -4.40 10.56
N GLU A 49 -9.21 -5.05 10.35
CA GLU A 49 -10.33 -4.51 9.58
C GLU A 49 -10.91 -3.25 10.23
N ARG A 50 -11.07 -3.23 11.56
CA ARG A 50 -11.48 -2.02 12.30
C ARG A 50 -10.45 -0.90 12.20
N GLY A 51 -9.16 -1.21 12.33
CA GLY A 51 -8.06 -0.26 12.19
C GLY A 51 -7.98 0.32 10.79
N LEU A 52 -8.13 -0.51 9.76
CA LEU A 52 -8.20 -0.09 8.36
C LEU A 52 -9.46 0.75 8.11
N ALA A 53 -10.62 0.37 8.63
CA ALA A 53 -11.86 1.13 8.51
C ALA A 53 -11.76 2.49 9.23
N ALA A 54 -11.10 2.55 10.38
CA ALA A 54 -10.86 3.79 11.13
C ALA A 54 -9.88 4.71 10.39
N THR A 55 -8.79 4.15 9.84
CA THR A 55 -7.80 4.89 9.05
C THR A 55 -8.42 5.41 7.75
N THR A 56 -9.22 4.58 7.06
CA THR A 56 -9.94 4.99 5.85
C THR A 56 -11.01 6.05 6.13
N ARG A 57 -11.70 5.99 7.29
CA ARG A 57 -12.57 7.09 7.76
C ARG A 57 -11.82 8.35 8.13
N ALA A 58 -10.64 8.25 8.73
CA ALA A 58 -9.80 9.41 9.05
C ALA A 58 -9.27 10.10 7.78
N THR A 59 -8.97 9.34 6.72
CA THR A 59 -8.77 9.88 5.37
C THR A 59 -10.07 10.33 4.69
N GLY A 60 -11.22 10.07 5.31
CA GLY A 60 -12.56 10.39 4.79
C GLY A 60 -12.94 11.86 4.90
N ASP A 61 -12.21 12.64 5.71
CA ASP A 61 -12.31 14.09 5.76
C ASP A 61 -11.47 14.71 4.63
N TYR A 62 -11.90 14.45 3.40
CA TYR A 62 -11.39 15.14 2.23
C TYR A 62 -11.86 16.61 2.27
N ASP A 63 -10.90 17.54 2.29
CA ASP A 63 -11.20 18.96 2.10
C ASP A 63 -11.16 19.32 0.61
N ARG A 64 -12.34 19.65 0.08
CA ARG A 64 -12.55 20.05 -1.31
C ARG A 64 -11.62 21.20 -1.74
N ARG A 65 -11.42 22.19 -0.87
CA ARG A 65 -10.65 23.42 -1.16
C ARG A 65 -9.16 23.14 -1.26
N LEU A 66 -8.65 22.17 -0.51
CA LEU A 66 -7.23 21.82 -0.52
C LEU A 66 -6.88 20.79 -1.59
N ALA A 67 -7.78 19.83 -1.83
CA ALA A 67 -7.52 18.69 -2.71
C ALA A 67 -7.81 19.00 -4.18
N LEU A 68 -8.97 19.57 -4.51
CA LEU A 68 -9.40 19.70 -5.91
C LEU A 68 -8.51 20.60 -6.79
N PRO A 69 -7.94 21.72 -6.30
CA PRO A 69 -7.00 22.50 -7.10
C PRO A 69 -5.80 21.67 -7.55
N ARG A 70 -5.27 20.80 -6.68
CA ARG A 70 -4.12 19.94 -7.00
C ARG A 70 -4.49 18.73 -7.87
N LEU A 71 -5.66 18.15 -7.62
CA LEU A 71 -6.07 16.92 -8.31
C LEU A 71 -6.61 17.20 -9.72
N ILE A 72 -7.44 18.22 -9.89
CA ILE A 72 -8.15 18.48 -11.15
C ILE A 72 -8.04 19.92 -11.65
N GLY A 73 -7.19 20.75 -11.04
CA GLY A 73 -6.97 22.13 -11.49
C GLY A 73 -8.18 23.03 -11.28
N LEU A 74 -9.04 22.73 -10.30
CA LEU A 74 -10.23 23.53 -10.01
C LEU A 74 -9.84 24.82 -9.28
N ASP A 75 -10.37 25.97 -9.72
CA ASP A 75 -10.15 27.24 -9.02
C ASP A 75 -10.92 27.23 -7.68
N PRO A 76 -10.30 27.58 -6.53
CA PRO A 76 -11.01 27.75 -5.26
C PRO A 76 -12.25 28.67 -5.33
N ARG A 77 -12.31 29.62 -6.27
CA ARG A 77 -13.48 30.48 -6.50
C ARG A 77 -14.66 29.71 -7.11
N GLU A 78 -14.41 28.67 -7.91
CA GLU A 78 -15.47 27.76 -8.39
C GLU A 78 -16.11 26.96 -7.24
N LEU A 79 -15.47 26.94 -6.06
CA LEU A 79 -15.95 26.28 -4.84
C LEU A 79 -16.70 27.21 -3.90
N ALA A 80 -16.89 28.48 -4.26
CA ALA A 80 -17.57 29.46 -3.42
C ALA A 80 -19.07 29.12 -3.24
N GLU A 81 -19.70 28.54 -4.25
CA GLU A 81 -21.09 28.08 -4.19
C GLU A 81 -21.14 26.55 -4.08
N ASP A 82 -21.95 26.02 -3.17
CA ASP A 82 -22.17 24.57 -3.07
C ASP A 82 -23.54 24.20 -3.66
N GLY A 83 -23.57 23.09 -4.40
CA GLY A 83 -24.83 22.65 -5.00
C GLY A 83 -24.70 21.40 -5.88
N PRO A 84 -25.85 20.78 -6.23
CA PRO A 84 -25.87 19.54 -7.02
C PRO A 84 -25.19 19.68 -8.38
N ALA A 85 -25.30 20.86 -9.01
CA ALA A 85 -24.67 21.13 -10.31
C ALA A 85 -23.13 21.15 -10.21
N LEU A 86 -22.57 21.83 -9.20
CA LEU A 86 -21.14 21.84 -8.95
C LEU A 86 -20.63 20.41 -8.66
N ARG A 87 -21.33 19.67 -7.78
CA ARG A 87 -20.96 18.29 -7.45
C ARG A 87 -20.88 17.40 -8.69
N ARG A 88 -21.87 17.47 -9.60
CA ARG A 88 -21.84 16.72 -10.87
C ARG A 88 -20.63 17.07 -11.74
N ARG A 89 -20.26 18.36 -11.81
CA ARG A 89 -19.07 18.82 -12.55
C ARG A 89 -17.78 18.28 -11.93
N ILE A 90 -17.66 18.35 -10.61
CA ILE A 90 -16.52 17.80 -9.85
C ILE A 90 -16.38 16.30 -10.11
N VAL A 91 -17.46 15.52 -9.93
CA VAL A 91 -17.47 14.07 -10.17
C VAL A 91 -17.03 13.74 -11.60
N THR A 92 -17.51 14.50 -12.58
CA THR A 92 -17.14 14.32 -13.99
C THR A 92 -15.63 14.55 -14.21
N ARG A 93 -15.10 15.66 -13.69
CA ARG A 93 -13.67 16.00 -13.80
C ARG A 93 -12.78 14.98 -13.09
N LEU A 94 -13.16 14.54 -11.88
CA LEU A 94 -12.46 13.49 -11.14
C LEU A 94 -12.42 12.17 -11.91
N ALA A 95 -13.56 11.74 -12.48
CA ALA A 95 -13.63 10.52 -13.27
C ALA A 95 -12.76 10.61 -14.54
N GLN A 96 -12.71 11.76 -15.20
CA GLN A 96 -11.83 11.99 -16.35
C GLN A 96 -10.34 11.94 -15.96
N ALA A 97 -9.97 12.63 -14.88
CA ALA A 97 -8.61 12.62 -14.36
C ALA A 97 -8.15 11.20 -13.96
N LEU A 98 -9.00 10.44 -13.27
CA LEU A 98 -8.71 9.05 -12.90
C LEU A 98 -8.52 8.13 -14.11
N ARG A 99 -9.33 8.29 -15.16
CA ARG A 99 -9.14 7.56 -16.42
C ARG A 99 -7.81 7.91 -17.08
N ALA A 100 -7.40 9.19 -17.07
CA ALA A 100 -6.10 9.60 -17.58
C ALA A 100 -4.96 8.98 -16.77
N GLU A 101 -5.06 8.99 -15.44
CA GLU A 101 -4.06 8.39 -14.54
C GLU A 101 -3.93 6.88 -14.76
N ARG A 102 -5.06 6.17 -14.89
CA ARG A 102 -5.07 4.72 -15.22
C ARG A 102 -4.43 4.43 -16.57
N ARG A 103 -4.64 5.28 -17.58
CA ARG A 103 -3.99 5.11 -18.90
C ARG A 103 -2.48 5.25 -18.78
N ARG A 104 -1.98 6.24 -18.03
CA ARG A 104 -0.54 6.40 -17.76
C ARG A 104 0.05 5.18 -17.06
N GLY A 105 -0.60 4.70 -15.99
CA GLY A 105 -0.15 3.52 -15.26
C GLY A 105 -0.06 2.27 -16.14
N ARG A 106 -1.05 2.03 -17.00
CA ARG A 106 -1.02 0.91 -17.96
C ARG A 106 0.06 1.05 -19.04
N ALA A 107 0.38 2.27 -19.43
CA ALA A 107 1.41 2.55 -20.42
C ALA A 107 2.83 2.54 -19.82
N GLY A 108 2.99 2.32 -18.51
CA GLY A 108 4.28 2.48 -17.82
C GLY A 108 4.82 3.90 -17.91
N HIS A 109 3.93 4.90 -18.08
CA HIS A 109 4.34 6.27 -18.30
C HIS A 109 4.94 6.84 -17.02
N TRP A 110 6.09 7.51 -17.13
CA TRP A 110 6.85 8.01 -15.98
C TRP A 110 6.10 9.02 -15.11
N THR A 111 5.13 9.76 -15.67
CA THR A 111 4.25 10.67 -14.92
C THR A 111 3.11 9.97 -14.16
N TYR A 112 3.02 8.65 -14.23
CA TYR A 112 2.08 7.92 -13.39
C TYR A 112 2.44 8.09 -11.92
N ASP A 113 1.46 8.53 -11.12
CA ASP A 113 1.63 8.71 -9.68
C ASP A 113 0.55 7.92 -8.93
N LEU A 114 0.98 6.94 -8.13
CA LEU A 114 0.12 6.10 -7.30
C LEU A 114 -0.59 6.90 -6.20
N ASN A 115 0.09 7.87 -5.59
CA ASN A 115 -0.50 8.70 -4.54
C ASN A 115 -1.60 9.58 -5.13
N ARG A 116 -1.34 10.16 -6.30
CA ARG A 116 -2.34 10.90 -7.07
C ARG A 116 -3.53 10.02 -7.46
N HIS A 117 -3.28 8.77 -7.86
CA HIS A 117 -4.34 7.80 -8.17
C HIS A 117 -5.25 7.53 -6.96
N ILE A 118 -4.66 7.24 -5.80
CA ILE A 118 -5.40 6.97 -4.55
C ILE A 118 -6.22 8.21 -4.15
N ALA A 119 -5.61 9.39 -4.20
CA ALA A 119 -6.30 10.64 -3.88
C ALA A 119 -7.48 10.93 -4.82
N LEU A 120 -7.35 10.65 -6.12
CA LEU A 120 -8.45 10.77 -7.09
C LEU A 120 -9.60 9.80 -6.78
N LEU A 121 -9.29 8.57 -6.37
CA LEU A 121 -10.30 7.59 -5.95
C LEU A 121 -11.05 8.04 -4.70
N GLN A 122 -10.31 8.48 -3.68
CA GLN A 122 -10.89 8.94 -2.41
C GLN A 122 -11.80 10.16 -2.62
N ALA A 123 -11.35 11.17 -3.38
CA ALA A 123 -12.16 12.35 -3.67
C ALA A 123 -13.41 12.01 -4.49
N LEU A 124 -13.29 11.11 -5.48
CA LEU A 124 -14.44 10.69 -6.28
C LEU A 124 -15.49 9.96 -5.44
N GLN A 125 -15.06 9.05 -4.57
CA GLN A 125 -15.96 8.32 -3.67
C GLN A 125 -16.67 9.29 -2.71
N ALA A 126 -15.94 10.23 -2.11
CA ALA A 126 -16.51 11.20 -1.18
C ALA A 126 -17.60 12.06 -1.84
N GLU A 127 -17.36 12.54 -3.08
CA GLU A 127 -18.32 13.35 -3.83
C GLU A 127 -19.53 12.54 -4.33
N GLN A 128 -19.38 11.24 -4.57
CA GLN A 128 -20.48 10.34 -4.93
C GLN A 128 -21.35 9.98 -3.72
N ASP A 129 -20.74 9.69 -2.58
CA ASP A 129 -21.43 9.42 -1.30
C ASP A 129 -22.19 10.66 -0.80
N GLY A 130 -21.90 11.84 -1.35
CA GLY A 130 -22.40 13.11 -0.83
C GLY A 130 -21.87 13.41 0.57
N ARG A 131 -20.72 12.81 0.96
CA ARG A 131 -20.06 13.15 2.22
C ARG A 131 -19.75 14.64 2.18
N ARG A 132 -20.21 15.33 3.22
CA ARG A 132 -19.89 16.74 3.38
C ARG A 132 -18.37 16.84 3.51
N PRO A 133 -17.67 17.61 2.66
CA PRO A 133 -16.24 17.79 2.84
C PRO A 133 -16.02 18.38 4.23
N ALA A 134 -14.93 18.00 4.89
CA ALA A 134 -14.57 18.58 6.16
C ALA A 134 -14.53 20.11 5.98
N ALA A 135 -15.30 20.83 6.79
CA ALA A 135 -15.25 22.28 6.78
C ALA A 135 -13.81 22.67 7.14
N GLY A 136 -13.06 23.17 6.15
CA GLY A 136 -11.67 23.56 6.33
C GLY A 136 -11.54 24.48 7.54
N ARG A 137 -10.64 24.13 8.47
CA ARG A 137 -10.29 24.97 9.62
C ARG A 137 -9.49 26.18 9.18
#